data_AF-A0ABD1XIK5-F1
#
_entry.id   AF-A0ABD1XIK5-F1
#
_cell.length_a   1.000
_cell.length_b   1.000
_cell.length_c   1.000
_cell.angle_alpha   90.00
_cell.angle_beta   90.00
_cell.angle_gamma   90.00
#
_symmetry.space_group_name_H-M   'P 1'
#
loop_
_entity.id
_entity.type
_entity.pdbx_description
1 polymer ?
#
loop_
_entity_poly.entity_id
_entity_poly.type
_entity_poly.pdbx_seq_one_letter_code
_entity_poly.pdbx_strand_id
1 'polypeptide(L)'
;MSRANFSLVVLVALSAVLFSAPLIAARGRTRLRDERDVRCVGSVGELLQQHEGRQRWAYDHRGGFRAIGAGYNLDDNVDERRKELQEALSLDYDKVYKGEIGLDELQISELLILDSLRALKRTEQNIERVKDFCCSLRAVFADIQHTAGSADRFPREDVHKVIEKVASEDFKSAADELERTKWCSEGRNKGRCRDNLDVVERGCPHKREGYVCYY
;
A
#
# COMPACT_ATOMS: atom_id res chain seq x y z
N MET A 1 66.37 -3.62 -62.46
CA MET A 1 66.93 -4.60 -61.49
C MET A 1 66.02 -4.60 -60.28
N SER A 2 65.00 -5.46 -60.25
CA SER A 2 64.99 -6.85 -59.75
C SER A 2 64.69 -6.92 -58.24
N ARG A 3 63.70 -7.78 -57.91
CA ARG A 3 63.33 -8.37 -56.60
C ARG A 3 62.31 -7.55 -55.80
N ALA A 4 61.32 -8.14 -55.12
CA ALA A 4 60.81 -9.51 -55.03
C ALA A 4 59.45 -9.48 -54.32
N ASN A 5 58.59 -10.46 -54.64
CA ASN A 5 57.37 -10.79 -53.92
C ASN A 5 57.65 -11.17 -52.47
N PHE A 6 56.80 -10.71 -51.54
CA PHE A 6 56.50 -11.43 -50.30
C PHE A 6 55.02 -11.24 -49.95
N SER A 7 54.23 -12.29 -50.18
CA SER A 7 52.87 -12.42 -49.68
C SER A 7 52.89 -12.45 -48.15
N LEU A 8 52.28 -11.45 -47.52
CA LEU A 8 52.02 -11.44 -46.09
C LEU A 8 50.69 -12.14 -45.84
N VAL A 9 50.74 -13.35 -45.30
CA VAL A 9 49.59 -14.06 -44.73
C VAL A 9 49.20 -13.32 -43.45
N VAL A 10 48.08 -12.59 -43.49
CA VAL A 10 47.50 -11.94 -42.30
C VAL A 10 46.74 -12.99 -41.51
N LEU A 11 47.36 -13.48 -40.43
CA LEU A 11 46.72 -14.28 -39.41
C LEU A 11 45.86 -13.35 -38.55
N VAL A 12 44.53 -13.39 -38.71
CA VAL A 12 43.60 -12.66 -37.84
C VAL A 12 43.53 -13.41 -36.50
N ALA A 13 44.28 -12.93 -35.51
CA ALA A 13 44.12 -13.35 -34.14
C ALA A 13 42.81 -12.73 -33.60
N LEU A 14 41.76 -13.54 -33.50
CA LEU A 14 40.56 -13.22 -32.73
C LEU A 14 40.94 -13.19 -31.24
N SER A 15 41.31 -12.01 -30.73
CA SER A 15 41.34 -11.76 -29.31
C SER A 15 39.90 -11.66 -28.82
N ALA A 16 39.38 -12.77 -28.27
CA ALA A 16 38.17 -12.77 -27.48
C ALA A 16 38.40 -11.90 -26.23
N VAL A 17 38.03 -10.62 -26.32
CA VAL A 17 37.83 -9.77 -25.15
C VAL A 17 36.60 -10.33 -24.44
N LEU A 18 36.85 -11.21 -23.48
CA LEU A 18 35.89 -11.57 -22.45
C LEU A 18 35.59 -10.30 -21.67
N PHE A 19 34.57 -9.57 -22.12
CA PHE A 19 33.86 -8.64 -21.26
C PHE A 19 33.26 -9.47 -20.14
N SER A 20 33.99 -9.53 -19.03
CA SER A 20 33.45 -9.86 -17.71
C SER A 20 32.34 -8.86 -17.43
N ALA A 21 31.13 -9.15 -17.91
CA ALA A 21 29.95 -8.43 -17.48
C ALA A 21 29.91 -8.59 -15.95
N PRO A 22 29.93 -7.49 -15.17
CA PRO A 22 29.58 -7.61 -13.78
C PRO A 22 28.14 -8.14 -13.77
N LEU A 23 27.98 -9.37 -13.28
CA LEU A 23 26.72 -9.86 -12.74
C LEU A 23 26.35 -8.89 -11.61
N ILE A 24 25.75 -7.76 -11.97
CA ILE A 24 24.92 -7.00 -11.06
C ILE A 24 23.67 -7.87 -10.89
N ALA A 25 23.82 -8.87 -10.04
CA ALA A 25 22.71 -9.48 -9.36
C ALA A 25 22.08 -8.36 -8.55
N ALA A 26 21.09 -7.69 -9.14
CA ALA A 26 20.13 -6.84 -8.43
C ALA A 26 19.34 -7.73 -7.46
N ARG A 27 20.01 -8.14 -6.37
CA ARG A 27 19.40 -8.68 -5.15
C ARG A 27 18.69 -7.51 -4.48
N GLY A 28 17.48 -7.24 -4.97
CA GLY A 28 16.64 -6.16 -4.48
C GLY A 28 15.22 -6.18 -5.05
N ARG A 29 14.75 -7.30 -5.61
CA ARG A 29 13.30 -7.51 -5.75
C ARG A 29 12.76 -7.82 -4.36
N THR A 30 12.30 -6.78 -3.68
CA THR A 30 11.28 -6.87 -2.64
C THR A 30 10.25 -7.92 -3.04
N ARG A 31 9.92 -8.80 -2.08
CA ARG A 31 8.90 -9.85 -2.13
C ARG A 31 7.84 -9.55 -3.19
N LEU A 32 7.63 -10.49 -4.11
CA LEU A 32 6.40 -10.59 -4.89
C LEU A 32 5.24 -10.23 -3.96
N ARG A 33 4.58 -9.09 -4.22
CA ARG A 33 3.39 -8.65 -3.48
C ARG A 33 2.43 -9.84 -3.47
N ASP A 34 1.86 -10.22 -2.32
CA ASP A 34 0.88 -11.31 -2.28
C ASP A 34 -0.21 -10.95 -3.29
N GLU A 35 -0.48 -11.82 -4.27
CA GLU A 35 -1.47 -11.55 -5.32
C GLU A 35 -2.85 -11.21 -4.72
N ARG A 36 -3.12 -11.72 -3.51
CA ARG A 36 -4.33 -11.36 -2.75
C ARG A 36 -4.36 -9.92 -2.29
N ASP A 37 -3.22 -9.31 -1.96
CA ASP A 37 -3.16 -7.90 -1.57
C ASP A 37 -3.49 -7.03 -2.75
N VAL A 38 -2.87 -7.31 -3.91
CA VAL A 38 -3.07 -6.56 -5.15
C VAL A 38 -4.56 -6.54 -5.53
N ARG A 39 -5.27 -7.67 -5.37
CA ARG A 39 -6.72 -7.74 -5.64
C ARG A 39 -7.57 -6.86 -4.73
N CYS A 40 -7.13 -6.57 -3.50
CA CYS A 40 -7.89 -5.78 -2.55
C CYS A 40 -7.48 -4.30 -2.49
N VAL A 41 -6.45 -3.90 -3.23
CA VAL A 41 -6.00 -2.49 -3.28
C VAL A 41 -7.13 -1.55 -3.69
N GLY A 42 -7.96 -1.93 -4.68
CA GLY A 42 -9.09 -1.10 -5.12
C GLY A 42 -10.06 -0.80 -3.99
N SER A 43 -10.57 -1.83 -3.32
CA SER A 43 -11.52 -1.67 -2.20
C SER A 43 -10.95 -0.88 -1.03
N VAL A 44 -9.66 -1.07 -0.72
CA VAL A 44 -8.98 -0.31 0.34
C VAL A 44 -8.84 1.15 -0.08
N GLY A 45 -8.37 1.40 -1.30
CA GLY A 45 -8.17 2.75 -1.82
C GLY A 45 -9.47 3.55 -1.89
N GLU A 46 -10.57 2.92 -2.32
CA GLU A 46 -11.90 3.54 -2.34
C GLU A 46 -12.34 3.97 -0.94
N LEU A 47 -12.21 3.08 0.06
CA LEU A 47 -12.61 3.36 1.43
C LEU A 47 -11.73 4.45 2.09
N LEU A 48 -10.41 4.37 1.89
CA LEU A 48 -9.48 5.40 2.35
C LEU A 48 -9.79 6.76 1.72
N GLN A 49 -10.03 6.79 0.40
CA GLN A 49 -10.35 8.02 -0.30
C GLN A 49 -11.69 8.61 0.15
N GLN A 50 -12.69 7.79 0.43
CA GLN A 50 -13.97 8.25 1.01
C GLN A 50 -13.75 8.98 2.34
N HIS A 51 -12.90 8.43 3.21
CA HIS A 51 -12.69 8.98 4.55
C HIS A 51 -11.70 10.14 4.62
N GLU A 52 -10.68 10.16 3.74
CA GLU A 52 -9.62 11.18 3.76
C GLU A 52 -9.80 12.28 2.72
N GLY A 53 -10.60 12.04 1.70
CA GLY A 53 -10.69 12.91 0.53
C GLY A 53 -9.40 12.89 -0.31
N ARG A 54 -9.28 13.79 -1.29
CA ARG A 54 -8.07 13.97 -2.11
C ARG A 54 -7.59 15.41 -1.98
N GLN A 55 -6.30 15.57 -1.66
CA GLN A 55 -5.66 16.87 -1.50
C GLN A 55 -4.40 16.96 -2.35
N ARG A 56 -4.39 17.93 -3.26
CA ARG A 56 -3.24 18.18 -4.14
C ARG A 56 -2.01 18.68 -3.38
N TRP A 57 -2.20 19.50 -2.37
CA TRP A 57 -1.14 20.14 -1.61
C TRP A 57 -1.02 19.53 -0.23
N ALA A 58 0.17 19.59 0.36
CA ALA A 58 0.35 19.14 1.73
C ALA A 58 -0.49 19.98 2.71
N TYR A 59 -1.08 19.33 3.71
CA TYR A 59 -2.01 19.92 4.66
C TYR A 59 -1.82 19.32 6.05
N ASP A 60 -2.31 20.01 7.08
CA ASP A 60 -2.30 19.50 8.44
C ASP A 60 -3.52 18.60 8.63
N HIS A 61 -3.25 17.31 8.81
CA HIS A 61 -4.29 16.31 8.97
C HIS A 61 -4.90 16.41 10.38
N ARG A 62 -6.20 16.09 10.51
CA ARG A 62 -6.92 16.06 11.80
C ARG A 62 -6.27 15.12 12.84
N GLY A 63 -5.44 14.19 12.39
CA GLY A 63 -4.62 13.31 13.23
C GLY A 63 -3.37 13.96 13.84
N GLY A 64 -3.08 15.24 13.54
CA GLY A 64 -1.94 15.97 14.09
C GLY A 64 -0.62 15.79 13.34
N PHE A 65 -0.67 15.34 12.08
CA PHE A 65 0.50 15.11 11.22
C PHE A 65 0.34 15.80 9.87
N ARG A 66 1.44 16.03 9.17
CA ARG A 66 1.46 16.55 7.80
C ARG A 66 1.07 15.45 6.82
N ALA A 67 0.11 15.72 5.94
CA ALA A 67 -0.38 14.76 4.95
C ALA A 67 -0.47 15.36 3.55
N ILE A 68 -0.59 14.51 2.54
CA ILE A 68 -0.88 14.88 1.15
C ILE A 68 -1.71 13.79 0.46
N GLY A 69 -2.32 14.08 -0.69
CA GLY A 69 -3.13 13.11 -1.42
C GLY A 69 -4.35 12.69 -0.62
N ALA A 70 -4.58 11.38 -0.50
CA ALA A 70 -5.65 10.81 0.31
C ALA A 70 -5.12 10.35 1.67
N GLY A 71 -4.76 11.30 2.54
CA GLY A 71 -4.30 11.01 3.90
C GLY A 71 -2.89 10.39 3.99
N TYR A 72 -2.08 10.46 2.92
CA TYR A 72 -0.71 9.93 2.95
C TYR A 72 0.12 10.69 3.99
N ASN A 73 0.42 10.04 5.10
CA ASN A 73 1.13 10.62 6.23
C ASN A 73 2.62 10.84 5.87
N LEU A 74 3.03 12.10 5.77
CA LEU A 74 4.40 12.49 5.45
C LEU A 74 5.34 12.37 6.65
N ASP A 75 4.81 12.42 7.87
CA ASP A 75 5.59 12.30 9.11
C ASP A 75 5.86 10.84 9.52
N ASP A 76 5.16 9.86 8.93
CA ASP A 76 5.30 8.44 9.25
C ASP A 76 6.50 7.81 8.52
N ASN A 77 7.54 7.40 9.26
CA ASN A 77 8.79 6.85 8.69
C ASN A 77 9.35 7.73 7.56
N VAL A 78 9.77 8.95 7.91
CA VAL A 78 10.20 10.02 6.98
C VAL A 78 11.18 9.54 5.91
N ASP A 79 12.14 8.68 6.26
CA ASP A 79 13.13 8.17 5.29
C ASP A 79 12.47 7.30 4.19
N GLU A 80 11.50 6.46 4.58
CA GLU A 80 10.71 5.67 3.64
C GLU A 80 9.83 6.57 2.77
N ARG A 81 9.19 7.59 3.36
CA ARG A 81 8.33 8.54 2.61
C ARG A 81 9.12 9.37 1.62
N ARG A 82 10.32 9.81 2.01
CA ARG A 82 11.25 10.51 1.13
C ARG A 82 11.64 9.64 -0.05
N LYS A 83 12.01 8.39 0.22
CA LYS A 83 12.35 7.42 -0.83
C LYS A 83 11.18 7.17 -1.78
N GLU A 84 9.97 6.98 -1.27
CA GLU A 84 8.78 6.74 -2.10
C GLU A 84 8.44 7.92 -3.00
N LEU A 85 8.42 9.15 -2.47
CA LEU A 85 8.17 10.34 -3.29
C LEU A 85 9.25 10.52 -4.36
N GLN A 86 10.51 10.28 -4.02
CA GLN A 86 11.62 10.43 -4.96
C GLN A 86 11.63 9.33 -6.03
N GLU A 87 11.49 8.06 -5.65
CA GLU A 87 11.64 6.92 -6.56
C GLU A 87 10.36 6.61 -7.35
N ALA A 88 9.18 6.73 -6.73
CA ALA A 88 7.92 6.41 -7.40
C ALA A 88 7.42 7.60 -8.22
N LEU A 89 7.55 8.83 -7.69
CA LEU A 89 6.90 10.01 -8.27
C LEU A 89 7.88 11.05 -8.83
N SER A 90 9.19 10.85 -8.65
CA SER A 90 10.22 11.85 -9.01
C SER A 90 10.00 13.21 -8.33
N LEU A 91 9.51 13.21 -7.09
CA LEU A 91 9.22 14.41 -6.30
C LEU A 91 10.23 14.62 -5.18
N ASP A 92 10.53 15.89 -4.90
CA ASP A 92 11.32 16.30 -3.75
C ASP A 92 10.44 16.32 -2.48
N TYR A 93 10.78 15.48 -1.51
CA TYR A 93 10.02 15.35 -0.26
C TYR A 93 9.92 16.67 0.51
N ASP A 94 11.02 17.43 0.64
CA ASP A 94 11.03 18.64 1.48
C ASP A 94 10.14 19.74 0.87
N LYS A 95 10.15 19.85 -0.46
CA LYS A 95 9.25 20.77 -1.18
C LYS A 95 7.80 20.35 -1.09
N VAL A 96 7.52 19.05 -1.22
CA VAL A 96 6.16 18.51 -1.02
C VAL A 96 5.68 18.79 0.41
N TYR A 97 6.50 18.49 1.41
CA TYR A 97 6.20 18.68 2.83
C TYR A 97 5.80 20.12 3.16
N LYS A 98 6.58 21.08 2.65
CA LYS A 98 6.34 22.52 2.79
C LYS A 98 5.14 23.02 1.97
N GLY A 99 4.60 22.21 1.06
CA GLY A 99 3.52 22.60 0.16
C GLY A 99 3.98 23.48 -1.02
N GLU A 100 5.26 23.45 -1.36
CA GLU A 100 5.81 24.17 -2.53
C GLU A 100 5.52 23.42 -3.84
N ILE A 101 5.34 22.10 -3.78
CA ILE A 101 4.94 21.24 -4.90
C ILE A 101 3.66 20.49 -4.53
N GLY A 102 2.68 20.53 -5.42
CA GLY A 102 1.44 19.76 -5.32
C GLY A 102 1.42 18.60 -6.30
N LEU A 103 0.69 17.55 -5.94
CA LEU A 103 0.53 16.34 -6.75
C LEU A 103 -0.46 16.56 -7.90
N ASP A 104 -0.30 15.84 -9.00
CA ASP A 104 -1.38 15.64 -9.96
C ASP A 104 -2.26 14.42 -9.59
N GLU A 105 -3.34 14.20 -10.34
CA GLU A 105 -4.28 13.11 -10.05
C GLU A 105 -3.68 11.71 -10.21
N LEU A 106 -2.70 11.55 -11.10
CA LEU A 106 -2.01 10.27 -11.28
C LEU A 106 -1.13 10.00 -10.06
N GLN A 107 -0.35 10.98 -9.62
CA GLN A 107 0.51 10.90 -8.44
C GLN A 107 -0.29 10.65 -7.15
N ILE A 108 -1.45 11.29 -6.98
CA ILE A 108 -2.34 11.01 -5.84
C ILE A 108 -2.81 9.55 -5.88
N SER A 109 -3.17 9.05 -7.06
CA SER A 109 -3.63 7.66 -7.24
C SER A 109 -2.50 6.65 -6.99
N GLU A 110 -1.28 6.95 -7.42
CA GLU A 110 -0.10 6.13 -7.15
C GLU A 110 0.22 6.07 -5.65
N LEU A 111 0.16 7.20 -4.93
CA LEU A 111 0.30 7.20 -3.47
C LEU A 111 -0.80 6.41 -2.78
N LEU A 112 -2.05 6.54 -3.24
CA LEU A 112 -3.17 5.80 -2.68
C LEU A 112 -2.98 4.29 -2.84
N ILE A 113 -2.46 3.83 -3.98
CA ILE A 113 -2.12 2.42 -4.21
C ILE A 113 -1.03 1.96 -3.23
N LEU A 114 0.05 2.73 -3.10
CA LEU A 114 1.16 2.41 -2.19
C LEU A 114 0.69 2.33 -0.74
N ASP A 115 -0.12 3.29 -0.31
CA ASP A 115 -0.60 3.36 1.06
C ASP A 115 -1.65 2.30 1.38
N SER A 116 -2.51 1.96 0.41
CA SER A 116 -3.44 0.82 0.50
C SER A 116 -2.70 -0.51 0.69
N LEU A 117 -1.64 -0.74 -0.08
CA LEU A 117 -0.78 -1.92 0.08
C LEU A 117 -0.10 -1.94 1.45
N ARG A 118 0.39 -0.79 1.92
CA ARG A 118 1.00 -0.69 3.24
C ARG A 118 -0.01 -0.97 4.35
N ALA A 119 -1.22 -0.43 4.24
CA ALA A 119 -2.30 -0.64 5.19
C ALA A 119 -2.68 -2.12 5.25
N LEU A 120 -2.91 -2.78 4.11
CA LEU A 120 -3.17 -4.23 4.03
C LEU A 120 -2.05 -5.04 4.71
N LYS A 121 -0.79 -4.75 4.38
CA LYS A 121 0.35 -5.45 4.97
C LYS A 121 0.41 -5.28 6.49
N ARG A 122 0.18 -4.06 7.00
CA ARG A 122 0.11 -3.78 8.44
C ARG A 122 -1.04 -4.55 9.08
N THR A 123 -2.20 -4.59 8.44
CA THR A 123 -3.34 -5.38 8.88
C THR A 123 -2.97 -6.85 9.02
N GLU A 124 -2.38 -7.46 8.00
CA GLU A 124 -1.98 -8.88 8.04
C GLU A 124 -0.91 -9.22 9.08
N GLN A 125 -0.01 -8.28 9.35
CA GLN A 125 1.00 -8.45 10.39
C GLN A 125 0.39 -8.46 11.80
N ASN A 126 -0.71 -7.72 12.00
CA ASN A 126 -1.28 -7.51 13.33
C ASN A 126 -2.52 -8.37 13.60
N ILE A 127 -3.28 -8.73 12.56
CA ILE A 127 -4.61 -9.35 12.65
C ILE A 127 -4.55 -10.74 11.99
N GLU A 128 -4.74 -11.78 12.79
CA GLU A 128 -4.73 -13.16 12.30
C GLU A 128 -5.93 -13.44 11.40
N ARG A 129 -5.74 -14.33 10.41
CA ARG A 129 -6.78 -14.81 9.46
C ARG A 129 -7.40 -13.74 8.55
N VAL A 130 -7.03 -12.47 8.68
CA VAL A 130 -7.61 -11.37 7.87
C VAL A 130 -7.40 -11.56 6.36
N LYS A 131 -6.33 -12.25 5.95
CA LYS A 131 -6.05 -12.62 4.54
C LYS A 131 -7.10 -13.55 3.92
N ASP A 132 -7.89 -14.24 4.75
CA ASP A 132 -8.93 -15.17 4.31
C ASP A 132 -10.29 -14.46 4.12
N PHE A 133 -10.38 -13.19 4.51
CA PHE A 133 -11.60 -12.40 4.34
C PHE A 133 -11.67 -11.79 2.93
N CYS A 134 -12.87 -11.46 2.49
CA CYS A 134 -13.08 -10.72 1.23
C CYS A 134 -12.51 -9.29 1.30
N CYS A 135 -12.29 -8.68 0.13
CA CYS A 135 -11.65 -7.37 0.06
C CYS A 135 -12.40 -6.25 0.78
N SER A 136 -13.74 -6.28 0.84
CA SER A 136 -14.53 -5.30 1.60
C SER A 136 -14.19 -5.31 3.09
N LEU A 137 -14.13 -6.50 3.69
CA LEU A 137 -13.77 -6.65 5.10
C LEU A 137 -12.29 -6.36 5.35
N ARG A 138 -11.39 -6.79 4.45
CA ARG A 138 -9.97 -6.43 4.51
C ARG A 138 -9.77 -4.91 4.42
N ALA A 139 -10.58 -4.22 3.62
CA ALA A 139 -10.56 -2.76 3.52
C ALA A 139 -10.90 -2.09 4.85
N VAL A 140 -11.91 -2.55 5.59
CA VAL A 140 -12.24 -2.02 6.93
C VAL A 140 -11.05 -2.14 7.89
N PHE A 141 -10.42 -3.31 7.97
CA PHE A 141 -9.29 -3.48 8.87
C PHE A 141 -8.05 -2.69 8.41
N ALA A 142 -7.86 -2.50 7.10
CA ALA A 142 -6.79 -1.65 6.55
C ALA A 142 -7.04 -0.17 6.83
N ASP A 143 -8.28 0.29 6.69
CA ASP A 143 -8.75 1.63 6.98
C ASP A 143 -8.53 2.02 8.44
N ILE A 144 -8.87 1.11 9.36
CA ILE A 144 -8.59 1.22 10.78
C ILE A 144 -7.07 1.34 11.04
N GLN A 145 -6.26 0.44 10.47
CA GLN A 145 -4.80 0.47 10.64
C GLN A 145 -4.16 1.74 10.05
N HIS A 146 -4.70 2.26 8.95
CA HIS A 146 -4.26 3.51 8.34
C HIS A 146 -4.44 4.67 9.33
N THR A 147 -5.60 4.78 10.00
CA THR A 147 -5.83 5.86 10.98
C THR A 147 -4.98 5.79 12.23
N ALA A 148 -4.65 4.57 12.67
CA ALA A 148 -3.89 4.37 13.90
C ALA A 148 -2.38 4.65 13.70
N GLY A 149 -1.91 4.68 12.46
CA GLY A 149 -0.51 4.92 12.13
C GLY A 149 0.41 3.75 12.53
N SER A 150 1.72 4.02 12.58
CA SER A 150 2.73 3.00 12.91
C SER A 150 2.94 2.78 14.42
N ALA A 151 2.53 3.74 15.25
CA ALA A 151 2.76 3.74 16.70
C ALA A 151 1.68 2.98 17.48
N ASP A 152 0.41 3.07 17.05
CA ASP A 152 -0.71 2.44 17.73
C ASP A 152 -1.16 1.21 16.94
N ARG A 153 -0.52 0.07 17.21
CA ARG A 153 -1.04 -1.22 16.78
C ARG A 153 -2.41 -1.35 17.40
N PHE A 154 -3.45 -1.34 16.58
CA PHE A 154 -4.82 -1.62 17.02
C PHE A 154 -4.76 -2.84 17.97
N PRO A 155 -5.09 -2.68 19.27
CA PRO A 155 -4.81 -3.71 20.26
C PRO A 155 -5.48 -4.99 19.80
N ARG A 156 -4.70 -6.07 19.63
CA ARG A 156 -5.24 -7.38 19.21
C ARG A 156 -6.46 -7.79 20.03
N GLU A 157 -6.45 -7.44 21.30
CA GLU A 157 -7.50 -7.71 22.28
C GLU A 157 -8.84 -7.04 21.91
N ASP A 158 -8.80 -5.83 21.35
CA ASP A 158 -10.02 -5.06 20.98
C ASP A 158 -10.69 -5.64 19.72
N VAL A 159 -9.92 -6.23 18.80
CA VAL A 159 -10.45 -6.76 17.52
C VAL A 159 -10.67 -8.26 17.50
N HIS A 160 -10.17 -9.00 18.50
CA HIS A 160 -10.24 -10.47 18.47
C HIS A 160 -11.69 -10.97 18.28
N LYS A 161 -12.63 -10.42 19.04
CA LYS A 161 -14.05 -10.78 18.93
C LYS A 161 -14.64 -10.43 17.57
N VAL A 162 -14.27 -9.28 17.00
CA VAL A 162 -14.67 -8.89 15.65
C VAL A 162 -14.19 -9.93 14.63
N ILE A 163 -12.92 -10.33 14.72
CA ILE A 163 -12.31 -11.33 13.82
C ILE A 163 -13.01 -12.68 13.96
N GLU A 164 -13.27 -13.13 15.20
CA GLU A 164 -13.98 -14.40 15.45
C GLU A 164 -15.37 -14.39 14.80
N LYS A 165 -16.12 -13.30 14.97
CA LYS A 165 -17.46 -13.12 14.39
C LYS A 165 -17.43 -13.03 12.86
N VAL A 166 -16.48 -12.29 12.28
CA VAL A 166 -16.28 -12.26 10.83
C VAL A 166 -15.93 -13.66 10.30
N ALA A 167 -15.05 -14.39 10.99
CA ALA A 167 -14.63 -15.72 10.58
C ALA A 167 -15.76 -16.77 10.67
N SER A 168 -16.74 -16.56 11.55
CA SER A 168 -17.97 -17.37 11.64
C SER A 168 -19.12 -16.83 10.78
N GLU A 169 -18.88 -15.84 9.92
CA GLU A 169 -19.88 -15.17 9.09
C GLU A 169 -21.04 -14.52 9.88
N ASP A 170 -20.83 -14.26 11.17
CA ASP A 170 -21.77 -13.55 12.04
C ASP A 170 -21.52 -12.05 11.92
N PHE A 171 -21.77 -11.51 10.74
CA PHE A 171 -21.41 -10.14 10.35
C PHE A 171 -22.11 -9.07 11.17
N LYS A 172 -23.35 -9.34 11.58
CA LYS A 172 -24.10 -8.44 12.44
C LYS A 172 -23.45 -8.33 13.83
N SER A 173 -23.16 -9.45 14.49
CA SER A 173 -22.44 -9.39 15.77
C SER A 173 -21.00 -8.91 15.60
N ALA A 174 -20.36 -9.12 14.44
CA ALA A 174 -19.06 -8.53 14.17
C ALA A 174 -19.11 -7.00 14.17
N ALA A 175 -20.15 -6.40 13.58
CA ALA A 175 -20.38 -4.96 13.64
C ALA A 175 -20.62 -4.50 15.09
N ASP A 176 -21.47 -5.18 15.85
CA ASP A 176 -21.71 -4.86 17.27
C ASP A 176 -20.41 -4.89 18.11
N GLU A 177 -19.53 -5.86 17.88
CA GLU A 177 -18.23 -5.94 18.55
C GLU A 177 -17.28 -4.84 18.07
N LEU A 178 -17.29 -4.48 16.79
CA LEU A 178 -16.48 -3.39 16.26
C LEU A 178 -16.88 -2.03 16.86
N GLU A 179 -18.19 -1.78 16.99
CA GLU A 179 -18.73 -0.54 17.57
C GLU A 179 -18.22 -0.32 19.02
N ARG A 180 -18.03 -1.41 19.76
CA ARG A 180 -17.56 -1.38 21.16
C ARG A 180 -16.06 -1.15 21.32
N THR A 181 -15.29 -1.17 20.22
CA THR A 181 -13.84 -0.96 20.29
C THR A 181 -13.50 0.46 20.76
N LYS A 182 -12.33 0.61 21.38
CA LYS A 182 -11.80 1.93 21.76
C LYS A 182 -11.67 2.85 20.55
N TRP A 183 -11.26 2.33 19.41
CA TRP A 183 -11.15 3.11 18.18
C TRP A 183 -12.48 3.73 17.76
N CYS A 184 -13.58 2.97 17.82
CA CYS A 184 -14.92 3.46 17.55
C CYS A 184 -15.46 4.41 18.63
N SER A 185 -14.92 4.37 19.85
CA SER A 185 -15.29 5.30 20.92
C SER A 185 -14.62 6.68 20.80
N GLU A 186 -13.48 6.77 20.10
CA GLU A 186 -12.80 8.05 19.83
C GLU A 186 -13.63 8.98 18.94
N GLY A 187 -13.86 10.21 19.40
CA GLY A 187 -14.71 11.18 18.70
C GLY A 187 -14.30 11.45 17.24
N ARG A 188 -12.99 11.49 16.97
CA ARG A 188 -12.44 11.70 15.61
C ARG A 188 -12.74 10.56 14.63
N ASN A 189 -13.10 9.38 15.12
CA ASN A 189 -13.36 8.20 14.32
C ASN A 189 -14.86 7.89 14.18
N LYS A 190 -15.76 8.63 14.84
CA LYS A 190 -17.19 8.27 14.90
C LYS A 190 -17.87 8.13 13.53
N GLY A 191 -17.58 9.04 12.59
CA GLY A 191 -18.11 8.95 11.22
C GLY A 191 -17.56 7.72 10.49
N ARG A 192 -16.23 7.58 10.48
CA ARG A 192 -15.50 6.46 9.87
C ARG A 192 -15.91 5.09 10.43
N CYS A 193 -16.12 5.03 11.75
CA CYS A 193 -16.60 3.84 12.42
C CYS A 193 -17.97 3.45 11.89
N ARG A 194 -18.93 4.38 11.76
CA ARG A 194 -20.25 4.08 11.21
C ARG A 194 -20.17 3.53 9.79
N ASP A 195 -19.41 4.17 8.92
CA ASP A 195 -19.23 3.71 7.53
C ASP A 195 -18.60 2.32 7.48
N ASN A 196 -17.62 2.03 8.36
CA ASN A 196 -17.01 0.72 8.49
C ASN A 196 -17.97 -0.34 9.05
N LEU A 197 -18.84 0.00 10.00
CA LEU A 197 -19.87 -0.89 10.53
C LEU A 197 -20.82 -1.34 9.42
N ASP A 198 -21.25 -0.42 8.54
CA ASP A 198 -22.11 -0.73 7.41
C ASP A 198 -21.43 -1.68 6.39
N VAL A 199 -20.11 -1.58 6.23
CA VAL A 199 -19.34 -2.53 5.41
C VAL A 199 -19.27 -3.90 6.10
N VAL A 200 -19.01 -3.93 7.40
CA VAL A 200 -18.92 -5.18 8.17
C VAL A 200 -20.26 -5.90 8.18
N GLU A 201 -21.38 -5.21 8.46
CA GLU A 201 -22.72 -5.80 8.52
C GLU A 201 -23.16 -6.39 7.17
N ARG A 202 -22.79 -5.76 6.04
CA ARG A 202 -23.00 -6.31 4.70
C ARG A 202 -22.18 -7.58 4.43
N GLY A 203 -21.06 -7.77 5.13
CA GLY A 203 -20.21 -8.94 4.99
C GLY A 203 -19.52 -9.05 3.62
N CYS A 204 -19.33 -10.29 3.17
CA CYS A 204 -18.70 -10.58 1.89
C CYS A 204 -19.74 -10.65 0.75
N PRO A 205 -19.66 -9.77 -0.27
CA PRO A 205 -20.68 -9.68 -1.32
C PRO A 205 -20.82 -10.96 -2.17
N HIS A 206 -19.84 -11.87 -2.18
CA HIS A 206 -19.89 -13.09 -2.98
C HIS A 206 -19.26 -14.31 -2.26
N LYS A 207 -20.10 -15.15 -1.65
CA LYS A 207 -19.79 -16.57 -1.37
C LYS A 207 -20.54 -17.56 -2.26
N ARG A 208 -21.36 -17.07 -3.20
CA ARG A 208 -21.95 -17.88 -4.26
C ARG A 208 -21.47 -17.31 -5.60
N GLU A 209 -20.86 -18.17 -6.40
CA GLU A 209 -20.34 -17.91 -7.75
C GLU A 209 -19.03 -17.13 -7.80
N GLY A 210 -17.96 -17.87 -8.14
CA GLY A 210 -16.68 -17.26 -8.44
C GLY A 210 -16.73 -16.54 -9.77
N TYR A 211 -16.65 -15.22 -9.77
CA TYR A 211 -16.17 -14.41 -10.89
C TYR A 211 -15.50 -13.14 -10.32
N VAL A 212 -14.20 -12.95 -10.61
CA VAL A 212 -13.67 -12.01 -11.63
C VAL A 212 -14.09 -10.56 -11.34
N CYS A 213 -13.17 -9.79 -10.76
CA CYS A 213 -13.24 -8.33 -10.78
C CYS A 213 -12.98 -7.86 -12.21
N TYR A 214 -13.95 -7.17 -12.83
CA TYR A 214 -13.71 -6.41 -14.04
C TYR A 214 -13.11 -5.06 -13.65
N TYR A 215 -11.98 -4.71 -14.30
CA TYR A 215 -11.32 -3.41 -14.23
C TYR A 215 -12.11 -2.36 -15.01
#